data_AF-A0A087U9R0-F1
#
_entry.id   AF-A0A087U9R0-F1
#
_cell.length_a   1.000
_cell.length_b   1.000
_cell.length_c   1.000
_cell.angle_alpha   90.00
_cell.angle_beta   90.00
_cell.angle_gamma   90.00
#
_symmetry.space_group_name_H-M   'P 1'
#
loop_
_entity.id
_entity.type
_entity.pdbx_description
1 polymer ?
#
loop_
_entity_poly.entity_id
_entity_poly.type
_entity_poly.pdbx_seq_one_letter_code
_entity_poly.pdbx_strand_id
1 'polypeptide(L)' 'MDLALSIYAPNKMISVPEIGKSCDNFRHKLEELNNAKKGEIDMHFYAAVDNILSAVRYERLNPSGPKLKTVSAQHPLVP' A
#
# COMPACT_ATOMS: atom_id res chain seq x y z
N MET A 1 -4.24 21.16 -9.54
CA MET A 1 -5.69 21.01 -9.80
C MET A 1 -6.01 21.20 -11.29
N ASP A 2 -5.18 21.95 -12.02
CA ASP A 2 -5.38 22.29 -13.43
C ASP A 2 -5.46 21.07 -14.35
N LEU A 3 -4.67 20.02 -14.10
CA LEU A 3 -4.76 18.76 -14.85
C LEU A 3 -6.09 18.04 -14.67
N ALA A 4 -6.66 18.05 -13.46
CA ALA A 4 -7.96 17.44 -13.21
C ALA A 4 -9.05 18.21 -13.96
N LEU A 5 -8.98 19.54 -13.96
CA LEU A 5 -9.92 20.38 -14.71
C LEU A 5 -9.77 20.17 -16.22
N SER A 6 -8.56 20.06 -16.77
CA SER A 6 -8.37 19.82 -18.21
C SER A 6 -8.88 18.45 -18.67
N ILE A 7 -8.88 17.45 -17.80
CA ILE A 7 -9.34 16.08 -18.14
C ILE A 7 -10.84 15.95 -17.92
N TYR A 8 -11.34 16.38 -16.76
CA TYR A 8 -12.71 16.12 -16.33
C TYR A 8 -13.67 17.26 -16.66
N ALA A 9 -13.18 18.48 -16.84
CA ALA A 9 -13.98 19.65 -17.22
C ALA A 9 -13.31 20.47 -18.36
N PRO A 10 -13.02 19.85 -19.53
CA PRO A 10 -12.31 20.53 -20.62
C PRO A 10 -13.08 21.68 -21.25
N ASN A 11 -14.42 21.63 -21.18
CA ASN A 11 -15.33 22.64 -21.70
C ASN A 11 -16.21 23.17 -20.56
N LYS A 12 -16.76 24.38 -20.76
CA LYS A 12 -17.71 24.95 -19.82
C LYS A 12 -18.97 24.07 -19.73
N MET A 13 -19.15 23.44 -18.58
CA MET A 13 -20.39 22.73 -18.24
C MET A 13 -21.42 23.73 -17.74
N ILE A 14 -22.67 23.56 -18.18
CA ILE A 14 -23.75 24.50 -17.89
C ILE A 14 -24.86 23.81 -17.08
N SER A 15 -25.05 22.50 -17.29
CA SER A 15 -26.09 21.76 -16.58
C SER A 15 -25.55 21.06 -15.33
N VAL A 16 -26.36 21.04 -14.26
CA VAL A 16 -26.05 20.34 -13.00
C VAL A 16 -25.76 18.84 -13.23
N PRO A 17 -26.49 18.11 -14.09
CA PRO A 17 -26.19 16.70 -14.36
C PRO A 17 -24.82 16.46 -15.00
N GLU A 18 -24.38 17.33 -15.91
CA GLU A 18 -23.05 17.23 -16.54
C GLU A 18 -21.93 17.42 -15.50
N ILE A 19 -22.10 18.42 -14.62
CA ILE A 19 -21.17 18.69 -13.52
C ILE A 19 -21.12 17.47 -12.58
N GLY A 20 -22.28 16.94 -12.18
CA GLY A 20 -22.36 15.75 -11.32
C GLY A 20 -21.61 14.55 -11.90
N LYS A 21 -21.86 14.24 -13.18
CA LYS A 21 -21.17 13.14 -13.88
C LYS A 21 -19.66 13.35 -13.96
N SER A 22 -19.20 14.58 -14.19
CA SER A 22 -17.77 14.90 -14.21
C SER A 22 -17.12 14.69 -12.84
N CYS A 23 -17.75 15.21 -11.78
CA CYS A 23 -17.30 15.03 -10.41
C CYS A 23 -17.24 13.55 -10.01
N ASP A 24 -18.24 12.76 -10.38
CA ASP A 24 -18.26 11.33 -10.11
C ASP A 24 -17.15 10.58 -10.85
N ASN A 25 -16.91 10.90 -12.12
CA ASN A 25 -15.81 10.31 -12.88
C ASN A 25 -14.45 10.66 -12.27
N PHE A 26 -14.27 11.90 -11.80
CA PHE A 26 -13.05 12.31 -11.12
C PHE A 26 -12.87 11.57 -9.79
N ARG A 27 -13.94 11.49 -8.98
CA ARG A 27 -13.95 10.76 -7.71
C ARG A 27 -13.58 9.29 -7.92
N HIS A 28 -14.20 8.60 -8.88
CA HIS A 28 -13.88 7.21 -9.20
C HIS A 28 -12.41 7.04 -9.58
N LYS A 29 -11.84 7.98 -10.35
CA LYS A 29 -10.41 7.88 -10.70
C LYS A 29 -9.51 8.07 -9.48
N LEU A 30 -9.84 9.00 -8.58
CA LEU A 30 -9.10 9.17 -7.34
C LEU A 30 -9.17 7.91 -6.45
N GLU A 31 -10.37 7.33 -6.32
CA GLU A 31 -10.56 6.08 -5.59
C GLU A 31 -9.76 4.93 -6.20
N GLU A 32 -9.75 4.80 -7.53
CA GLU A 32 -8.93 3.82 -8.25
C GLU A 32 -7.44 4.00 -7.95
N LEU A 33 -6.91 5.22 -8.08
CA LEU A 33 -5.50 5.53 -7.82
C LEU A 33 -5.11 5.28 -6.36
N ASN A 34 -5.99 5.65 -5.42
CA ASN A 34 -5.78 5.42 -3.99
C ASN A 34 -5.78 3.93 -3.67
N ASN A 35 -6.70 3.16 -4.25
CA ASN A 35 -6.76 1.71 -4.06
C ASN A 35 -5.53 1.02 -4.65
N ALA A 36 -5.05 1.45 -5.81
CA ALA A 36 -3.81 0.95 -6.40
C ALA A 36 -2.61 1.21 -5.48
N LYS A 37 -2.47 2.45 -4.98
CA LYS A 37 -1.37 2.80 -4.05
C LYS A 37 -1.47 2.05 -2.72
N LYS A 38 -2.69 1.88 -2.20
CA LYS A 38 -2.95 1.07 -1.01
C LYS A 38 -2.51 -0.38 -1.24
N GLY A 39 -2.86 -0.97 -2.39
CA GLY A 39 -2.43 -2.32 -2.74
C GLY A 39 -0.91 -2.49 -2.77
N GLU A 40 -0.18 -1.50 -3.28
CA GLU A 40 1.30 -1.51 -3.23
C GLU A 40 1.82 -1.50 -1.78
N ILE A 41 1.26 -0.64 -0.93
CA ILE A 41 1.63 -0.56 0.50
C ILE A 41 1.33 -1.87 1.21
N ASP A 42 0.15 -2.45 0.98
CA ASP A 42 -0.27 -3.72 1.57
C ASP A 42 0.68 -4.84 1.14
N MET A 43 1.06 -4.91 -0.15
CA MET A 43 2.04 -5.87 -0.67
C MET A 43 3.40 -5.74 0.05
N HIS A 44 3.93 -4.52 0.18
CA HIS A 44 5.19 -4.29 0.88
C HIS A 44 5.09 -4.64 2.37
N PHE A 45 3.96 -4.35 3.00
CA PHE A 45 3.71 -4.68 4.39
C PHE A 45 3.70 -6.19 4.62
N TYR A 46 2.95 -6.95 3.81
CA TYR A 46 2.92 -8.41 3.90
C TYR A 46 4.29 -9.02 3.66
N ALA A 47 5.01 -8.55 2.63
CA ALA A 47 6.37 -9.02 2.36
C ALA A 47 7.33 -8.75 3.53
N ALA A 48 7.25 -7.58 4.16
CA ALA A 48 8.06 -7.25 5.33
C ALA A 48 7.76 -8.18 6.52
N VAL A 49 6.48 -8.42 6.82
CA VAL A 49 6.06 -9.34 7.89
C VAL A 49 6.54 -10.76 7.61
N ASP A 50 6.32 -11.26 6.39
CA ASP A 50 6.72 -12.62 6.01
C ASP A 50 8.24 -12.81 6.06
N ASN A 51 9.01 -11.80 5.65
CA ASN A 51 10.46 -11.82 5.74
C ASN A 51 10.93 -11.87 7.20
N ILE A 52 10.35 -11.06 8.07
CA ILE A 52 10.66 -11.06 9.51
C ILE A 52 10.33 -12.43 10.12
N LEU A 53 9.13 -12.96 9.87
CA LEU A 53 8.72 -14.26 10.39
C LEU A 53 9.62 -15.38 9.88
N SER A 54 10.00 -15.34 8.60
CA SER A 54 10.90 -16.32 7.99
C SER A 54 12.29 -16.27 8.63
N ALA A 55 12.84 -15.06 8.84
CA ALA A 55 14.12 -14.87 9.53
C ALA A 55 14.09 -15.42 10.96
N VAL A 56 13.08 -15.04 11.75
CA VAL A 56 12.89 -15.51 13.13
C VAL A 56 12.79 -17.04 13.18
N ARG A 57 11.99 -17.64 12.29
CA ARG A 57 11.84 -19.10 12.21
C ARG A 57 13.16 -19.77 11.86
N TYR A 58 13.89 -19.25 10.89
CA TYR A 58 15.20 -19.77 10.53
C TYR A 58 16.18 -19.69 11.70
N GLU A 59 16.33 -18.51 12.30
CA GLU A 59 17.32 -18.27 13.35
C GLU A 59 17.04 -19.05 14.64
N ARG A 60 15.77 -19.26 14.99
CA ARG A 60 15.40 -19.80 16.31
C ARG A 60 14.85 -21.22 16.28
N LEU A 61 14.13 -21.60 15.23
CA LEU A 61 13.33 -22.84 15.21
C LEU A 61 13.80 -23.86 14.17
N ASN A 62 14.35 -23.43 13.05
CA ASN A 62 14.70 -24.32 11.96
C ASN A 62 15.84 -25.28 12.38
N PRO A 63 15.72 -26.60 12.11
CA PRO A 63 16.76 -27.57 12.42
C PRO A 63 18.15 -27.24 11.84
N SER A 64 18.17 -26.59 10.67
CA SER A 64 19.36 -26.17 9.91
C SER A 64 19.80 -24.74 10.21
N GLY A 65 19.12 -24.03 11.12
CA GLY A 65 19.47 -22.68 11.53
C GLY A 65 20.31 -22.61 12.82
N PRO A 66 20.73 -21.41 13.25
CA PRO A 66 21.62 -21.21 14.40
C PRO A 66 21.00 -21.53 15.78
N LYS A 67 19.67 -21.67 15.88
CA LYS A 67 18.92 -22.01 17.11
C LYS A 67 19.19 -21.04 18.26
N LEU A 68 19.12 -19.74 17.98
CA LEU A 68 19.26 -18.68 18.98
C LEU A 68 18.11 -18.76 20.01
N LYS A 69 18.39 -19.32 21.19
CA LYS A 69 17.37 -19.62 22.20
C LYS A 69 16.80 -18.40 22.90
N THR A 70 17.64 -17.39 23.16
CA THR A 70 17.27 -16.23 23.99
C THR A 70 17.20 -14.98 23.15
N VAL A 71 16.22 -14.12 23.42
CA VAL A 71 16.17 -12.77 22.87
C VAL A 71 17.00 -11.87 23.78
N SER A 72 17.98 -11.15 23.23
CA SER A 72 18.83 -10.24 23.99
C SER A 72 19.19 -9.00 23.16
N ALA A 73 19.85 -8.01 23.76
CA ALA A 73 20.35 -6.85 23.02
C ALA A 73 21.37 -7.24 21.93
N GLN A 74 22.14 -8.31 22.15
CA GLN A 74 23.09 -8.85 21.15
C GLN A 74 22.39 -9.69 20.07
N HIS A 75 21.24 -10.30 20.39
CA HIS A 75 20.46 -11.15 19.48
C HIS A 75 18.97 -10.81 19.60
N PRO A 76 18.53 -9.67 19.06
CA PRO A 76 17.15 -9.24 19.15
C PRO A 76 16.23 -10.18 18.36
N LEU A 77 14.91 -9.99 18.47
CA LEU A 77 13.96 -10.79 17.71
C LEU A 77 13.98 -10.41 16.22
N VAL A 78 14.24 -9.14 15.93
CA VAL A 78 14.38 -8.57 14.60
C VAL A 78 15.57 -7.60 14.67
N PRO A 79 16.48 -7.59 13.69
CA PRO A 79 17.59 -6.63 13.64
C PRO A 79 17.12 -5.18 13.54
#